data_AF-A0A1M2W3E9-F1
#
_entry.id   AF-A0A1M2W3E9-F1
#
_cell.length_a   1.000
_cell.length_b   1.000
_cell.length_c   1.000
_cell.angle_alpha   90.00
_cell.angle_beta   90.00
_cell.angle_gamma   90.00
#
_symmetry.space_group_name_H-M   'P 1'
#
loop_
_entity.id
_entity.type
_entity.pdbx_description
1 polymer ?
#
loop_
_entity_poly.entity_id
_entity_poly.type
_entity_poly.pdbx_seq_one_letter_code
_entity_poly.pdbx_strand_id
1 'polypeptide(L)'
;MADTSKTAEPKPQSRPLDESLYSIDDQALQFMREQTGIQDPEELKKHIFAAQAKAYAIHPYNCIRKFAFVQLKLGRLPAYEQLLALGKNRKGAIFLDIGCCCKHRNA
;
A
#
# COMPACT_ATOMS: atom_id res chain seq x y z
N MET A 1 -12.91 -7.19 -42.01
CA MET A 1 -12.75 -5.76 -41.66
C MET A 1 -13.93 -5.36 -40.79
N ALA A 2 -13.69 -4.46 -39.83
CA ALA A 2 -14.56 -4.01 -38.72
C ALA A 2 -14.59 -4.99 -37.53
N ASP A 3 -13.67 -4.87 -36.57
CA ASP A 3 -13.62 -3.86 -35.49
C ASP A 3 -14.74 -4.08 -34.47
N THR A 4 -14.57 -5.09 -33.62
CA THR A 4 -15.31 -5.22 -32.36
C THR A 4 -14.65 -4.32 -31.34
N SER A 5 -15.09 -3.06 -31.35
CA SER A 5 -14.76 -2.04 -30.38
C SER A 5 -14.93 -2.60 -28.97
N LYS A 6 -13.82 -2.67 -28.25
CA LYS A 6 -13.75 -3.07 -26.84
C LYS A 6 -14.42 -1.98 -26.01
N THR A 7 -15.70 -2.16 -25.72
CA THR A 7 -16.45 -1.25 -24.83
C THR A 7 -15.80 -1.29 -23.45
N ALA A 8 -15.07 -0.24 -23.11
CA ALA A 8 -14.52 -0.06 -21.78
C ALA A 8 -15.70 0.07 -20.81
N GLU A 9 -15.79 -0.83 -19.83
CA GLU A 9 -16.77 -0.73 -18.75
C GLU A 9 -16.67 0.64 -18.08
N PRO A 10 -17.81 1.26 -17.72
CA PRO A 10 -17.81 2.55 -17.06
C PRO A 10 -17.07 2.43 -15.72
N LYS A 11 -15.93 3.12 -15.60
CA LYS A 11 -15.17 3.17 -14.35
C LYS A 11 -16.12 3.66 -13.24
N PRO A 12 -16.29 2.92 -12.13
CA PRO A 12 -17.06 3.41 -11.00
C PRO A 12 -16.49 4.76 -10.58
N GLN A 13 -17.37 5.76 -10.44
CA GLN A 13 -16.97 7.13 -10.08
C GLN A 13 -16.12 7.09 -8.81
N SER A 14 -14.84 7.40 -8.93
CA SER A 14 -13.89 7.36 -7.83
C SER A 14 -14.13 8.54 -6.89
N ARG A 15 -14.17 8.28 -5.58
CA ARG A 15 -14.24 9.33 -4.56
C ARG A 15 -12.97 10.19 -4.60
N PRO A 16 -13.05 11.51 -4.35
CA PRO A 16 -11.85 12.36 -4.29
C PRO A 16 -10.91 11.91 -3.16
N LEU A 17 -9.61 12.15 -3.35
CA LEU A 17 -8.61 12.02 -2.29
C LEU A 17 -8.95 12.97 -1.12
N ASP A 18 -8.52 12.58 0.07
CA ASP A 18 -8.96 13.22 1.30
C ASP A 18 -7.87 13.07 2.35
N GLU A 19 -7.12 14.15 2.57
CA GLU A 19 -5.97 14.19 3.46
C GLU A 19 -6.35 13.99 4.92
N SER A 20 -7.62 14.26 5.29
CA SER A 20 -8.10 14.07 6.67
C SER A 20 -8.09 12.60 7.12
N LEU A 21 -7.99 11.67 6.16
CA LEU A 21 -7.92 10.23 6.41
C LEU A 21 -6.49 9.76 6.67
N TYR A 22 -5.51 10.65 6.56
CA TYR A 22 -4.14 10.34 6.89
C TYR A 22 -3.96 10.27 8.41
N SER A 23 -3.54 9.10 8.87
CA SER A 23 -3.11 8.87 10.24
C SER A 23 -1.94 7.88 10.21
N ILE A 24 -0.86 8.23 10.88
CA ILE A 24 0.30 7.37 11.05
C ILE A 24 0.71 7.39 12.52
N ASP A 25 1.00 6.23 13.10
CA ASP A 25 1.56 6.13 14.45
C ASP A 25 3.08 6.12 14.42
N ASP A 26 3.73 6.26 15.58
CA ASP A 26 5.18 6.41 15.69
C ASP A 26 5.95 5.20 15.12
N GLN A 27 5.44 3.98 15.34
CA GLN A 27 6.05 2.77 14.82
C GLN A 27 6.00 2.74 13.28
N ALA A 28 4.85 3.05 12.71
CA ALA A 28 4.70 3.15 11.27
C ALA A 28 5.54 4.29 10.69
N LEU A 29 5.60 5.43 11.37
CA LEU A 29 6.41 6.57 10.96
C LEU A 29 7.90 6.19 10.91
N GLN A 30 8.41 5.57 11.97
CA GLN A 30 9.79 5.09 12.01
C GLN A 30 10.06 4.09 10.88
N PHE A 31 9.19 3.10 10.71
CA PHE A 31 9.31 2.14 9.61
C PHE A 31 9.38 2.83 8.26
N MET A 32 8.49 3.79 7.99
CA MET A 32 8.48 4.53 6.73
C MET A 32 9.75 5.37 6.54
N ARG A 33 10.32 5.97 7.60
CA ARG A 33 11.63 6.66 7.53
C ARG A 33 12.75 5.70 7.15
N GLU A 34 12.79 4.53 7.77
CA GLU A 34 13.79 3.49 7.49
C GLU A 34 13.67 2.97 6.06
N GLN A 35 12.46 2.75 5.55
CA GLN A 35 12.24 2.24 4.20
C GLN A 35 12.48 3.28 3.10
N THR A 36 12.20 4.55 3.37
CA THR A 36 12.32 5.63 2.36
C THR A 36 13.64 6.39 2.43
N GLY A 37 14.34 6.34 3.57
CA GLY A 37 15.49 7.18 3.87
C GLY A 37 15.14 8.64 4.18
N ILE A 38 13.86 9.01 4.17
CA ILE A 38 13.40 10.39 4.40
C ILE A 38 13.21 10.60 5.90
N GLN A 39 14.04 11.45 6.52
CA GLN A 39 13.99 11.71 7.95
C GLN A 39 13.04 12.85 8.33
N ASP A 40 12.90 13.84 7.46
CA ASP A 40 12.02 14.97 7.70
C ASP A 40 10.54 14.53 7.67
N PRO A 41 9.76 14.77 8.75
CA PRO A 41 8.37 14.32 8.83
C PRO A 41 7.46 14.91 7.74
N GLU A 42 7.68 16.17 7.36
CA GLU A 42 6.84 16.85 6.38
C GLU A 42 7.15 16.36 4.96
N GLU A 43 8.42 16.18 4.61
CA GLU A 43 8.83 15.56 3.35
C GLU A 43 8.36 14.10 3.26
N LEU A 44 8.41 13.34 4.35
CA LEU A 44 7.88 11.98 4.37
C LEU A 44 6.36 11.95 4.14
N LYS A 45 5.62 12.87 4.77
CA LYS A 45 4.18 13.01 4.57
C LYS A 45 3.84 13.36 3.11
N LYS A 46 4.55 14.33 2.53
CA LYS A 46 4.41 14.69 1.10
C LYS A 46 4.70 13.49 0.20
N HIS A 47 5.74 12.71 0.51
CA HIS A 47 6.08 11.50 -0.23
C HIS A 47 4.94 10.46 -0.18
N ILE A 48 4.36 10.23 0.99
CA ILE A 48 3.21 9.32 1.16
C ILE A 48 2.00 9.80 0.35
N PHE A 49 1.71 11.10 0.32
CA PHE A 49 0.59 11.65 -0.43
C PHE A 49 0.82 11.53 -1.93
N ALA A 50 2.04 11.79 -2.40
CA ALA A 50 2.41 11.59 -3.80
C ALA A 50 2.28 10.11 -4.21
N ALA A 51 2.69 9.18 -3.36
CA ALA A 51 2.52 7.74 -3.59
C ALA A 51 1.03 7.35 -3.66
N GLN A 52 0.20 7.88 -2.75
CA GLN A 52 -1.26 7.68 -2.79
C GLN A 52 -1.84 8.17 -4.11
N ALA A 53 -1.55 9.41 -4.52
CA ALA A 53 -2.11 10.00 -5.73
C ALA A 53 -1.75 9.19 -6.98
N LYS A 54 -0.48 8.78 -7.10
CA LYS A 54 0.01 7.93 -8.20
C LYS A 54 -0.72 6.59 -8.24
N ALA A 55 -0.87 5.92 -7.10
CA ALA A 55 -1.54 4.62 -7.03
C ALA A 55 -3.06 4.73 -7.30
N TYR A 56 -3.71 5.76 -6.76
CA TYR A 56 -5.14 6.00 -6.91
C TYR A 56 -5.53 6.33 -8.35
N ALA A 57 -4.65 7.02 -9.08
CA ALA A 57 -4.83 7.32 -10.51
C ALA A 57 -4.82 6.06 -11.39
N ILE A 58 -4.09 5.01 -10.99
CA ILE A 58 -4.07 3.72 -11.69
C ILE A 58 -5.37 2.96 -11.41
N HIS A 59 -5.69 2.76 -10.12
CA HIS A 59 -6.94 2.14 -9.71
C HIS A 59 -7.43 2.72 -8.38
N PRO A 60 -8.69 3.19 -8.31
CA PRO A 60 -9.19 3.98 -7.18
C PRO A 60 -9.63 3.12 -5.98
N TYR A 61 -8.78 2.19 -5.53
CA TYR A 61 -9.12 1.34 -4.39
C TYR A 61 -9.29 2.17 -3.11
N ASN A 62 -10.33 1.84 -2.34
CA ASN A 62 -10.59 2.49 -1.05
C ASN A 62 -9.44 2.33 -0.05
N CYS A 63 -8.68 1.24 -0.11
CA CYS A 63 -7.51 1.03 0.75
C CYS A 63 -6.37 2.03 0.45
N ILE A 64 -6.18 2.42 -0.82
CA ILE A 64 -5.23 3.46 -1.21
C ILE A 64 -5.73 4.82 -0.71
N ARG A 65 -7.02 5.13 -0.94
CA ARG A 65 -7.65 6.39 -0.48
C ARG A 65 -7.55 6.59 1.04
N LYS A 66 -7.57 5.50 1.81
CA LYS A 66 -7.49 5.53 3.28
C LYS A 66 -6.07 5.36 3.83
N PHE A 67 -5.03 5.45 3.00
CA PHE A 67 -3.65 5.25 3.41
C PHE A 67 -3.41 3.91 4.14
N ALA A 68 -4.15 2.85 3.79
CA ALA A 68 -4.04 1.56 4.50
C ALA A 68 -2.64 0.93 4.40
N PHE A 69 -1.87 1.32 3.38
CA PHE A 69 -0.50 0.86 3.14
C PHE A 69 0.53 1.38 4.17
N VAL A 70 0.24 2.44 4.92
CA VAL A 70 1.14 2.91 6.00
C VAL A 70 0.74 2.41 7.39
N GLN A 71 -0.35 1.65 7.53
CA GLN A 71 -0.89 1.26 8.83
C GLN A 71 -0.26 -0.01 9.43
N LEU A 72 0.67 -0.66 8.71
CA LEU A 72 1.38 -1.89 9.13
C LEU A 72 0.47 -3.02 9.66
N LYS A 73 -0.77 -3.11 9.15
CA LYS A 73 -1.80 -4.01 9.68
C LYS A 73 -1.38 -5.48 9.70
N LEU A 74 -0.67 -5.96 8.67
CA LEU A 74 -0.23 -7.35 8.57
C LEU A 74 0.66 -7.76 9.76
N GLY A 75 1.64 -6.91 10.12
CA GLY A 75 2.53 -7.16 11.25
C GLY A 75 1.85 -7.08 12.62
N ARG A 76 0.63 -6.54 12.68
CA ARG A 76 -0.17 -6.39 13.91
C ARG A 76 -1.19 -7.51 14.11
N LEU A 77 -1.33 -8.41 13.13
CA LEU A 77 -2.25 -9.53 13.27
C LEU A 77 -1.71 -10.53 14.30
N PRO A 78 -2.57 -11.10 15.18
CA PRO A 78 -2.13 -12.11 16.15
C PRO A 78 -1.44 -13.33 15.51
N ALA A 79 -1.75 -13.63 14.25
CA ALA A 79 -1.17 -14.73 13.49
C ALA A 79 0.21 -14.40 12.86
N TYR A 80 0.70 -13.16 12.94
CA TYR A 80 1.94 -12.75 12.27
C TYR A 80 3.16 -13.54 12.80
N GLU A 81 3.25 -13.75 14.11
CA GLU A 81 4.33 -14.56 14.70
C GLU A 81 4.28 -16.02 14.23
N GLN A 82 3.08 -16.57 14.01
CA GLN A 82 2.91 -17.92 13.47
C GLN A 82 3.38 -17.99 12.01
N LEU A 83 3.08 -16.96 11.21
CA LEU A 83 3.58 -16.83 9.84
C LEU A 83 5.12 -16.78 9.82
N LEU A 84 5.74 -15.98 10.70
CA LEU A 84 7.20 -15.90 10.81
C LEU A 84 7.82 -17.24 11.24
N ALA A 85 7.23 -17.92 12.21
CA ALA A 85 7.68 -19.23 12.66
C ALA A 85 7.60 -20.28 11.55
N LEU A 86 6.50 -20.30 10.78
CA LEU A 86 6.36 -21.19 9.63
C LEU A 86 7.42 -20.92 8.56
N GLY A 87 7.65 -19.64 8.21
CA GLY A 87 8.66 -19.27 7.21
C GLY A 87 10.09 -19.64 7.60
N LYS A 88 10.41 -19.58 8.90
CA LYS A 88 11.76 -19.91 9.42
C LYS A 88 11.96 -21.42 9.61
N ASN A 89 10.94 -22.15 10.06
CA ASN A 89 11.12 -23.52 10.55
C ASN A 89 10.67 -24.61 9.55
N ARG A 90 9.75 -24.30 8.62
CA ARG A 90 9.26 -25.28 7.66
C ARG A 90 10.13 -25.28 6.40
N LYS A 91 10.91 -26.35 6.21
CA LYS A 91 11.65 -26.57 4.96
C LYS A 91 10.68 -26.54 3.76
N GLY A 92 11.02 -25.73 2.75
CA GLY A 92 10.19 -25.57 1.55
C GLY A 92 8.91 -24.76 1.74
N ALA A 93 8.82 -23.92 2.78
CA ALA A 93 7.71 -22.98 2.92
C ALA A 93 7.66 -21.98 1.76
N ILE A 94 6.46 -21.75 1.22
CA ILE A 94 6.17 -20.72 0.22
C ILE A 94 5.23 -19.70 0.86
N PHE A 95 5.61 -18.42 0.82
CA PHE A 95 4.76 -17.32 1.26
C PHE A 95 4.17 -16.59 0.05
N LEU A 96 2.84 -16.47 0.01
CA LEU A 96 2.10 -15.74 -1.00
C LEU A 96 1.37 -14.58 -0.35
N ASP A 97 1.80 -13.35 -0.66
CA ASP A 97 1.13 -12.13 -0.23
C ASP A 97 0.20 -11.62 -1.33
N ILE A 98 -1.12 -11.73 -1.09
CA ILE A 98 -2.16 -11.30 -2.02
C ILE A 98 -2.62 -9.90 -1.62
N GLY A 99 -2.45 -8.94 -2.53
CA GLY A 99 -2.81 -7.54 -2.25
C GLY A 99 -1.70 -6.73 -1.58
N CYS A 100 -0.43 -7.04 -1.90
CA CYS A 100 0.80 -6.33 -1.51
C CYS A 100 0.89 -4.87 -2.08
N CYS A 101 -0.20 -4.12 -2.03
CA CYS A 101 -0.42 -2.87 -2.76
C CYS A 101 0.79 -1.90 -2.67
N CYS A 102 1.24 -1.42 -3.83
CA CYS A 102 2.41 -0.55 -4.07
C CYS A 102 3.75 -1.22 -3.76
N LYS A 103 4.27 -2.00 -4.72
CA LYS A 103 5.69 -2.39 -4.69
C LYS A 103 6.56 -1.13 -4.75
N HIS A 104 7.47 -1.00 -3.79
CA HIS A 104 8.57 -0.04 -3.84
C HIS A 104 9.35 -0.24 -5.14
N ARG A 105 9.42 0.79 -5.99
CA ARG A 105 10.46 0.91 -7.01
C ARG A 105 11.37 2.03 -6.55
N ASN A 106 12.62 1.69 -6.24
CA ASN A 106 13.69 2.69 -6.19
C ASN A 106 13.67 3.43 -7.53
N ALA A 107 13.57 4.76 -7.47
CA ALA A 107 14.00 5.61 -8.57
C ALA A 107 15.53 5.65 -8.57
#